data_AF-A0A6L5BUX4-F1
#
_entry.id   AF-A0A6L5BUX4-F1
#
_cell.length_a   1.000
_cell.length_b   1.000
_cell.length_c   1.000
_cell.angle_alpha   90.00
_cell.angle_beta   90.00
_cell.angle_gamma   90.00
#
_symmetry.space_group_name_H-M   'P 1'
#
loop_
_entity.id
_entity.type
_entity.pdbx_description
1 polymer ?
#
loop_
_entity_poly.entity_id
_entity_poly.type
_entity_poly.pdbx_seq_one_letter_code
_entity_poly.pdbx_strand_id
1 'polypeptide(L)'
;MASSGLELLWVSLPQLGKGAAQTLSISFLSIAISTVGGVLYGVLRTLNSKWLNAILRIYLELFRAIPVLVWLYLLFFGLPIFFGLSIPSFWCAVLVLSLWGASEVGEVVRGALLSLPRGQREAGLSIGLNGPQLFGYVLLPQALKRMTPPTINVYTRIIKTSSLAVLIGVVDVIKVGQQIIERTYESVLIYGALFLFFFFICYPLSAASRVLERRWTQA
;
A
#
# COMPACT_ATOMS: atom_id res chain seq x y z
N MET A 1 3.62 -42.56 -6.00
CA MET A 1 2.33 -42.59 -5.29
C MET A 1 1.70 -41.23 -5.49
N ALA A 2 0.56 -41.15 -6.17
CA ALA A 2 -0.16 -39.90 -6.35
C ALA A 2 -0.65 -39.47 -4.96
N SER A 3 0.08 -38.58 -4.30
CA SER A 3 -0.50 -37.84 -3.19
C SER A 3 -1.74 -37.16 -3.77
N SER A 4 -2.89 -37.39 -3.15
CA SER A 4 -4.09 -36.64 -3.56
C SER A 4 -3.71 -35.16 -3.54
N GLY A 5 -4.15 -34.35 -4.52
CA GLY A 5 -3.77 -32.93 -4.54
C GLY A 5 -4.02 -32.21 -3.20
N LEU A 6 -5.02 -32.67 -2.46
CA LEU A 6 -5.31 -32.25 -1.08
C LEU A 6 -4.21 -32.60 -0.08
N GLU A 7 -3.64 -33.81 -0.15
CA GLU A 7 -2.50 -34.21 0.67
C GLU A 7 -1.27 -33.35 0.36
N LEU A 8 -1.02 -33.04 -0.91
CA LEU A 8 0.06 -32.12 -1.28
C LEU A 8 -0.15 -30.73 -0.68
N LEU A 9 -1.37 -30.18 -0.76
CA LEU A 9 -1.71 -28.90 -0.13
C LEU A 9 -1.50 -28.96 1.39
N TRP A 10 -1.95 -30.03 2.04
CA TRP A 10 -1.84 -30.20 3.47
C TRP A 10 -0.38 -30.19 3.94
N VAL A 11 0.49 -30.94 3.23
CA VAL A 11 1.92 -30.99 3.51
C VAL A 11 2.62 -29.65 3.20
N SER A 12 2.14 -28.93 2.19
CA SER A 12 2.71 -27.64 1.76
C SER A 12 2.22 -26.44 2.58
N LEU A 13 1.11 -26.59 3.31
CA LEU A 13 0.45 -25.50 4.03
C LEU A 13 1.36 -24.77 5.03
N PRO A 14 2.22 -25.45 5.82
CA PRO A 14 3.14 -24.76 6.72
C PRO A 14 4.16 -23.88 5.99
N GLN A 15 4.62 -24.29 4.82
CA GLN A 15 5.56 -23.52 4.00
C GLN A 15 4.84 -22.30 3.40
N LEU A 16 3.67 -22.51 2.79
CA LEU A 16 2.84 -21.43 2.27
C LEU A 16 2.45 -20.44 3.37
N GLY A 17 2.18 -20.91 4.59
CA GLY A 17 1.92 -20.07 5.76
C GLY A 17 3.09 -19.15 6.13
N LYS A 18 4.33 -19.62 6.03
CA LYS A 18 5.53 -18.77 6.23
C LYS A 18 5.65 -17.69 5.15
N GLY A 19 5.46 -18.06 3.87
CA GLY A 19 5.45 -17.10 2.78
C GLY A 19 4.32 -16.06 2.91
N ALA A 20 3.12 -16.52 3.30
CA ALA A 20 1.97 -15.67 3.58
C ALA A 20 2.25 -14.67 4.71
N ALA A 21 2.85 -15.12 5.81
CA ALA A 21 3.25 -14.25 6.90
C ALA A 21 4.24 -13.18 6.44
N GLN A 22 5.18 -13.53 5.53
CA GLN A 22 6.13 -12.58 4.95
C GLN A 22 5.42 -11.53 4.07
N THR A 23 4.55 -11.96 3.17
CA THR A 23 3.72 -11.08 2.32
C THR A 23 2.89 -10.11 3.17
N LEU A 24 2.23 -10.63 4.22
CA LEU A 24 1.42 -9.83 5.15
C LEU A 24 2.28 -8.85 5.97
N SER A 25 3.47 -9.25 6.40
CA SER A 25 4.38 -8.39 7.17
C SER A 25 4.87 -7.20 6.32
N ILE A 26 5.30 -7.46 5.09
CA ILE A 26 5.68 -6.40 4.13
C ILE A 26 4.49 -5.47 3.91
N SER A 27 3.34 -6.04 3.57
CA SER A 27 2.13 -5.28 3.26
C SER A 27 1.68 -4.41 4.44
N PHE A 28 1.65 -4.97 5.65
CA PHE A 28 1.22 -4.27 6.86
C PHE A 28 2.13 -3.09 7.19
N LEU A 29 3.46 -3.31 7.19
CA LEU A 29 4.42 -2.25 7.45
C LEU A 29 4.35 -1.15 6.38
N SER A 30 4.27 -1.53 5.10
CA SER A 30 4.11 -0.58 4.02
C SER A 30 2.81 0.22 4.13
N ILE A 31 1.68 -0.43 4.43
CA ILE A 31 0.40 0.25 4.66
C ILE A 31 0.50 1.24 5.82
N ALA A 32 1.09 0.84 6.96
CA ALA A 32 1.24 1.70 8.12
C ALA A 32 2.06 2.96 7.79
N ILE A 33 3.24 2.78 7.18
CA ILE A 33 4.13 3.88 6.80
C ILE A 33 3.50 4.74 5.71
N SER A 34 2.90 4.14 4.68
CA SER A 34 2.19 4.87 3.62
C SER A 34 1.00 5.66 4.14
N THR A 35 0.32 5.19 5.18
CA THR A 35 -0.81 5.92 5.78
C THR A 35 -0.32 7.18 6.47
N VAL A 36 0.69 7.06 7.33
CA VAL A 36 1.28 8.21 8.03
C VAL A 36 1.90 9.18 7.02
N GLY A 37 2.76 8.67 6.13
CA GLY A 37 3.42 9.47 5.10
C GLY A 37 2.45 10.09 4.11
N GLY A 38 1.40 9.37 3.73
CA GLY A 38 0.36 9.86 2.82
C GLY A 38 -0.52 10.93 3.44
N VAL A 39 -0.92 10.80 4.72
CA VAL A 39 -1.64 11.88 5.42
C VAL A 39 -0.80 13.16 5.46
N LEU A 40 0.49 13.04 5.82
CA LEU A 40 1.41 14.17 5.81
C LEU A 40 1.57 14.77 4.41
N TYR A 41 1.84 13.95 3.40
CA TYR A 41 1.94 14.36 2.00
C TYR A 41 0.69 15.12 1.53
N GLY A 42 -0.49 14.56 1.80
CA GLY A 42 -1.76 15.10 1.36
C GLY A 42 -2.07 16.45 2.00
N VAL A 43 -1.85 16.58 3.31
CA VAL A 43 -1.99 17.86 4.04
C VAL A 43 -1.02 18.89 3.48
N LEU A 44 0.26 18.55 3.32
CA LEU A 44 1.28 19.47 2.79
C LEU A 44 0.94 19.96 1.38
N ARG A 45 0.36 19.10 0.53
CA ARG A 45 -0.12 19.45 -0.83
C ARG A 45 -1.36 20.33 -0.87
N THR A 46 -2.01 20.58 0.26
CA THR A 46 -3.11 21.57 0.36
C THR A 46 -2.65 22.94 0.83
N LEU A 47 -1.40 23.08 1.25
CA LEU A 47 -0.83 24.36 1.66
C LEU A 47 -0.52 25.24 0.44
N ASN A 48 -0.58 26.57 0.61
CA ASN A 48 -0.40 27.54 -0.47
C ASN A 48 1.06 27.76 -0.94
N SER A 49 2.01 26.88 -0.58
CA SER A 49 3.42 27.02 -0.97
C SER A 49 3.68 26.45 -2.37
N LYS A 50 4.03 27.30 -3.33
CA LYS A 50 4.29 26.89 -4.72
C LYS A 50 5.49 25.93 -4.83
N TRP A 51 6.57 26.21 -4.12
CA TRP A 51 7.79 25.39 -4.12
C TRP A 51 7.56 23.99 -3.53
N LEU A 52 6.93 23.92 -2.35
CA LEU A 52 6.59 22.64 -1.72
C LEU A 52 5.68 21.80 -2.63
N ASN A 53 4.65 22.44 -3.21
CA ASN A 53 3.75 21.76 -4.14
C ASN A 53 4.47 21.25 -5.39
N ALA A 54 5.45 21.98 -5.92
CA ALA A 54 6.24 21.55 -7.06
C ALA A 54 7.06 20.29 -6.73
N ILE A 55 7.79 20.29 -5.61
CA ILE A 55 8.61 19.14 -5.17
C ILE A 55 7.73 17.90 -4.94
N LEU A 56 6.63 18.05 -4.19
CA LEU A 56 5.72 16.96 -3.88
C LEU A 56 4.99 16.44 -5.14
N ARG A 57 4.71 17.32 -6.11
CA ARG A 57 4.17 16.92 -7.42
C ARG A 57 5.21 16.10 -8.20
N ILE A 58 6.47 16.52 -8.26
CA ILE A 58 7.53 15.76 -8.94
C ILE A 58 7.65 14.36 -8.33
N TYR A 59 7.71 14.25 -7.01
CA TYR A 59 7.74 12.96 -6.32
C TYR A 59 6.55 12.06 -6.70
N LEU A 60 5.33 12.60 -6.75
CA LEU A 60 4.15 11.84 -7.18
C LEU A 60 4.27 11.39 -8.64
N GLU A 61 4.61 12.30 -9.55
CA GLU A 61 4.74 12.00 -10.99
C GLU A 61 5.81 10.93 -11.24
N LEU A 62 6.93 10.96 -10.50
CA LEU A 62 7.95 9.93 -10.57
C LEU A 62 7.42 8.54 -10.21
N PHE A 63 6.66 8.41 -9.13
CA PHE A 63 6.07 7.12 -8.72
C PHE A 63 4.90 6.67 -9.59
N ARG A 64 4.27 7.58 -10.33
CA ARG A 64 3.23 7.25 -11.32
C ARG A 64 3.78 6.88 -12.68
N ALA A 65 4.85 7.56 -13.11
CA ALA A 65 5.48 7.33 -14.41
C ALA A 65 6.36 6.08 -14.43
N ILE A 66 7.00 5.75 -13.30
CA ILE A 66 7.95 4.65 -13.20
C ILE A 66 7.29 3.45 -12.50
N PRO A 67 7.33 2.23 -13.07
CA PRO A 67 6.81 1.03 -12.42
C PRO A 67 7.48 0.78 -11.06
N VAL A 68 6.70 0.33 -10.08
CA VAL A 68 7.19 -0.01 -8.72
C VAL A 68 8.32 -1.04 -8.78
N LEU A 69 8.28 -1.97 -9.72
CA LEU A 69 9.36 -2.93 -9.92
C LEU A 69 10.71 -2.27 -10.25
N VAL A 70 10.71 -1.23 -11.08
CA VAL A 70 11.94 -0.51 -11.43
C VAL A 70 12.50 0.20 -10.20
N TRP A 71 11.63 0.75 -9.34
CA TRP A 71 12.04 1.30 -8.05
C TRP A 71 12.65 0.23 -7.12
N LEU A 72 12.08 -0.97 -7.06
CA LEU A 72 12.65 -2.08 -6.28
C LEU A 72 14.07 -2.41 -6.74
N TYR A 73 14.29 -2.53 -8.05
CA TYR A 73 15.62 -2.80 -8.60
C TYR A 73 16.59 -1.65 -8.38
N LEU A 74 16.18 -0.41 -8.64
CA LEU A 74 17.03 0.76 -8.48
C LEU A 74 17.52 0.89 -7.04
N LEU A 75 16.64 0.68 -6.05
CA LEU A 75 17.02 0.81 -4.65
C LEU A 75 17.79 -0.41 -4.16
N PHE A 76 17.38 -1.63 -4.54
CA PHE A 76 18.05 -2.84 -4.07
C PHE A 76 19.46 -3.02 -4.65
N PHE A 77 19.63 -2.80 -5.97
CA PHE A 77 20.92 -2.97 -6.64
C PHE A 77 21.72 -1.68 -6.72
N GLY A 78 21.06 -0.52 -6.83
CA GLY A 78 21.74 0.76 -6.98
C GLY A 78 22.31 1.31 -5.67
N LEU A 79 21.63 1.18 -4.53
CA LEU A 79 22.16 1.69 -3.25
C LEU A 79 23.54 1.11 -2.89
N PRO A 80 23.78 -0.22 -3.02
CA PRO A 80 25.11 -0.78 -2.80
C PRO A 80 26.17 -0.21 -3.75
N ILE A 81 25.83 -0.05 -5.04
CA ILE A 81 26.78 0.38 -6.08
C ILE A 81 27.17 1.85 -5.92
N PHE A 82 26.19 2.73 -5.71
CA PHE A 82 26.43 4.17 -5.69
C PHE A 82 26.80 4.71 -4.31
N PHE A 83 26.37 4.05 -3.23
CA PHE A 83 26.51 4.55 -1.87
C PHE A 83 27.15 3.54 -0.89
N GLY A 84 27.50 2.33 -1.33
CA GLY A 84 28.05 1.29 -0.47
C GLY A 84 27.05 0.75 0.58
N LEU A 85 25.76 1.09 0.46
CA LEU A 85 24.73 0.75 1.43
C LEU A 85 23.92 -0.47 0.97
N SER A 86 24.03 -1.57 1.70
CA SER A 86 23.26 -2.79 1.44
C SER A 86 22.09 -2.92 2.40
N ILE A 87 20.87 -2.98 1.86
CA ILE A 87 19.63 -3.14 2.64
C ILE A 87 19.06 -4.53 2.36
N PRO A 88 18.65 -5.30 3.40
CA PRO A 88 17.98 -6.58 3.20
C PRO A 88 16.74 -6.45 2.29
N SER A 89 16.49 -7.45 1.44
CA SER A 89 15.41 -7.42 0.44
C SER A 89 14.03 -7.11 1.03
N PHE A 90 13.74 -7.62 2.23
CA PHE A 90 12.53 -7.30 2.99
C PHE A 90 12.38 -5.79 3.25
N TRP A 91 13.42 -5.15 3.80
CA TRP A 91 13.37 -3.72 4.13
C TRP A 91 13.39 -2.84 2.89
N CYS A 92 14.06 -3.27 1.82
CA CYS A 92 13.99 -2.60 0.52
C CYS A 92 12.55 -2.62 -0.03
N ALA A 93 11.88 -3.78 0.02
CA ALA A 93 10.49 -3.90 -0.39
C ALA A 93 9.57 -3.01 0.46
N VAL A 94 9.71 -3.04 1.79
CA VAL A 94 8.95 -2.17 2.69
C VAL A 94 9.17 -0.70 2.35
N LEU A 95 10.41 -0.26 2.15
CA LEU A 95 10.75 1.14 1.83
C LEU A 95 10.11 1.58 0.52
N VAL A 96 10.34 0.85 -0.57
CA VAL A 96 9.84 1.22 -1.91
C VAL A 96 8.32 1.23 -1.94
N LEU A 97 7.67 0.21 -1.38
CA LEU A 97 6.21 0.15 -1.31
C LEU A 97 5.64 1.22 -0.38
N SER A 98 6.35 1.58 0.69
CA SER A 98 5.94 2.67 1.59
C SER A 98 5.96 4.01 0.89
N LEU A 99 7.05 4.30 0.14
CA LEU A 99 7.21 5.53 -0.62
C LEU A 99 6.18 5.61 -1.76
N TRP A 100 5.98 4.54 -2.50
CA TRP A 100 4.94 4.50 -3.53
C TRP A 100 3.53 4.63 -2.92
N GLY A 101 3.23 3.90 -1.84
CA GLY A 101 1.93 3.96 -1.20
C GLY A 101 1.65 5.31 -0.52
N ALA A 102 2.68 6.01 -0.02
CA ALA A 102 2.53 7.33 0.58
C ALA A 102 2.10 8.37 -0.48
N SER A 103 2.62 8.30 -1.70
CA SER A 103 2.20 9.21 -2.77
C SER A 103 0.74 8.96 -3.19
N GLU A 104 0.34 7.70 -3.31
CA GLU A 104 -1.02 7.31 -3.70
C GLU A 104 -2.04 7.62 -2.58
N VAL A 105 -1.76 7.26 -1.32
CA VAL A 105 -2.59 7.64 -0.17
C VAL A 105 -2.65 9.15 -0.04
N GLY A 106 -1.54 9.84 -0.28
CA GLY A 106 -1.46 11.29 -0.14
C GLY A 106 -2.30 12.06 -1.17
N GLU A 107 -2.40 11.58 -2.40
CA GLU A 107 -3.34 12.16 -3.37
C GLU A 107 -4.81 11.90 -2.98
N VAL A 108 -5.11 10.74 -2.38
CA VAL A 108 -6.45 10.47 -1.83
C VAL A 108 -6.78 11.44 -0.70
N VAL A 109 -5.87 11.63 0.26
CA VAL A 109 -6.02 12.58 1.38
C VAL A 109 -6.21 14.00 0.86
N ARG A 110 -5.35 14.44 -0.09
CA ARG A 110 -5.45 15.75 -0.72
C ARG A 110 -6.81 15.93 -1.41
N GLY A 111 -7.26 14.95 -2.19
CA GLY A 111 -8.56 14.97 -2.85
C GLY A 111 -9.72 15.09 -1.86
N ALA A 112 -9.67 14.32 -0.76
CA ALA A 112 -10.67 14.38 0.29
C ALA A 112 -10.71 15.75 0.98
N LEU A 113 -9.55 16.32 1.33
CA LEU A 113 -9.47 17.65 1.93
C LEU A 113 -10.00 18.75 1.00
N LEU A 114 -9.66 18.70 -0.28
CA LEU A 114 -10.13 19.69 -1.27
C LEU A 114 -11.61 19.56 -1.60
N SER A 115 -12.21 18.39 -1.37
CA SER A 115 -13.65 18.18 -1.56
C SER A 115 -14.51 18.84 -0.48
N LEU A 116 -13.93 19.19 0.68
CA LEU A 116 -14.68 19.78 1.79
C LEU A 116 -15.20 21.19 1.43
N PRO A 117 -16.38 21.60 1.94
CA PRO A 117 -16.89 22.94 1.73
C PRO A 117 -15.91 24.00 2.24
N ARG A 118 -15.66 25.04 1.45
CA ARG A 118 -14.74 26.14 1.83
C ARG A 118 -15.13 26.79 3.15
N GLY A 119 -16.43 26.89 3.43
CA GLY A 119 -16.97 27.43 4.68
C GLY A 119 -16.48 26.73 5.95
N GLN A 120 -16.11 25.44 5.91
CA GLN A 120 -15.53 24.76 7.08
C GLN A 120 -14.17 25.35 7.48
N ARG A 121 -13.36 25.68 6.47
CA ARG A 121 -12.07 26.32 6.67
C ARG A 121 -12.25 27.76 7.17
N GLU A 122 -13.15 28.50 6.54
CA GLU A 122 -13.44 29.90 6.87
C GLU A 122 -14.00 30.02 8.29
N ALA A 123 -15.01 29.20 8.65
CA ALA A 123 -15.60 29.20 9.99
C ALA A 123 -14.58 28.87 11.09
N GLY A 124 -13.73 27.85 10.86
CA GLY A 124 -12.68 27.50 11.81
C GLY A 124 -11.65 28.62 12.03
N LEU A 125 -11.28 29.34 10.96
CA LEU A 125 -10.41 30.51 11.07
C LEU A 125 -11.12 31.68 11.78
N SER A 126 -12.42 31.89 11.53
CA SER A 126 -13.22 32.96 12.15
C SER A 126 -13.39 32.79 13.66
N ILE A 127 -13.37 31.56 14.18
CA ILE A 127 -13.38 31.28 15.63
C ILE A 127 -11.97 31.21 16.25
N GLY A 128 -10.93 31.61 15.51
CA GLY A 128 -9.57 31.76 16.02
C GLY A 128 -8.70 30.50 15.99
N LEU A 129 -9.09 29.43 15.29
CA LEU A 129 -8.21 28.26 15.16
C LEU A 129 -6.99 28.59 14.29
N ASN A 130 -5.80 28.21 14.75
CA ASN A 130 -4.59 28.24 13.93
C ASN A 130 -4.55 27.05 12.94
N GLY A 131 -3.60 27.05 12.00
CA GLY A 131 -3.50 26.04 10.95
C GLY A 131 -3.51 24.58 11.45
N PRO A 132 -2.59 24.18 12.35
CA PRO A 132 -2.59 22.84 12.93
C PRO A 132 -3.89 22.47 13.65
N GLN A 133 -4.47 23.40 14.43
CA GLN A 133 -5.76 23.18 15.11
C GLN A 133 -6.90 22.99 14.11
N LEU A 134 -6.93 23.78 13.04
CA LEU A 134 -7.94 23.67 11.99
C LEU A 134 -7.87 22.31 11.29
N PHE A 135 -6.66 21.83 10.98
CA PHE A 135 -6.50 20.49 10.43
C PHE A 135 -6.89 19.39 11.42
N GLY A 136 -6.42 19.47 12.67
CA GLY A 136 -6.65 18.44 13.69
C GLY A 136 -8.09 18.34 14.16
N TYR A 137 -8.78 19.47 14.36
CA TYR A 137 -10.12 19.49 14.95
C TYR A 137 -11.26 19.54 13.93
N VAL A 138 -11.00 20.06 12.73
CA VAL A 138 -12.08 20.31 11.74
C VAL A 138 -11.85 19.51 10.46
N LEU A 139 -10.75 19.75 9.76
CA LEU A 139 -10.59 19.26 8.39
C LEU A 139 -10.29 17.76 8.32
N LEU A 140 -9.30 17.25 9.07
CA LEU A 140 -8.95 15.82 9.03
C LEU A 140 -10.08 14.93 9.54
N PRO A 141 -10.76 15.22 10.68
CA PRO A 141 -11.90 14.45 11.14
C PRO A 141 -13.02 14.34 10.09
N GLN A 142 -13.30 15.42 9.36
CA GLN A 142 -14.30 15.42 8.29
C GLN A 142 -13.81 14.70 7.03
N ALA A 143 -12.54 14.89 6.65
CA ALA A 143 -11.95 14.25 5.50
C ALA A 143 -11.82 12.73 5.66
N LEU A 144 -11.66 12.22 6.89
CA LEU A 144 -11.54 10.78 7.18
C LEU A 144 -12.63 9.95 6.49
N LYS A 145 -13.90 10.34 6.65
CA LYS A 145 -15.03 9.64 6.01
C LYS A 145 -14.89 9.60 4.49
N ARG A 146 -14.39 10.67 3.88
CA ARG A 146 -14.25 10.77 2.42
C ARG A 146 -13.02 10.03 1.89
N MET A 147 -11.93 9.99 2.64
CA MET A 147 -10.70 9.32 2.22
C MET A 147 -10.66 7.82 2.53
N THR A 148 -11.34 7.35 3.58
CA THR A 148 -11.25 5.93 4.00
C THR A 148 -11.61 4.93 2.88
N PRO A 149 -12.73 5.04 2.14
CA PRO A 149 -13.04 4.07 1.07
C PRO A 149 -11.96 4.00 -0.03
N PRO A 150 -11.54 5.12 -0.67
CA PRO A 150 -10.48 5.07 -1.68
C PRO A 150 -9.11 4.67 -1.11
N THR A 151 -8.79 5.01 0.15
CA THR A 151 -7.55 4.58 0.80
C THR A 151 -7.49 3.06 0.96
N ILE A 152 -8.60 2.38 1.28
CA ILE A 152 -8.66 0.91 1.32
C ILE A 152 -8.31 0.29 -0.04
N ASN A 153 -8.74 0.91 -1.15
CA ASN A 153 -8.37 0.44 -2.48
C ASN A 153 -6.85 0.51 -2.71
N VAL A 154 -6.19 1.58 -2.23
CA VAL A 154 -4.72 1.68 -2.26
C VAL A 154 -4.08 0.57 -1.43
N TYR A 155 -4.61 0.25 -0.24
CA TYR A 155 -4.09 -0.84 0.58
C TYR A 155 -4.17 -2.20 -0.11
N THR A 156 -5.28 -2.50 -0.79
CA THR A 156 -5.38 -3.75 -1.56
C THR A 156 -4.38 -3.80 -2.71
N ARG A 157 -4.04 -2.65 -3.31
CA ARG A 157 -2.97 -2.58 -4.32
C ARG A 157 -1.61 -2.80 -3.69
N ILE A 158 -1.30 -2.22 -2.51
CA ILE A 158 -0.04 -2.48 -1.79
C ILE A 158 0.12 -3.99 -1.54
N ILE A 159 -0.93 -4.67 -1.06
CA ILE A 159 -0.90 -6.12 -0.80
C ILE A 159 -0.55 -6.90 -2.09
N LYS A 160 -1.23 -6.61 -3.20
CA LYS A 160 -0.97 -7.29 -4.48
C LYS A 160 0.42 -6.99 -5.03
N THR A 161 0.85 -5.73 -4.96
CA THR A 161 2.15 -5.27 -5.47
C THR A 161 3.31 -5.80 -4.62
N SER A 162 3.08 -6.15 -3.35
CA SER A 162 4.12 -6.76 -2.50
C SER A 162 4.68 -8.06 -3.06
N SER A 163 3.91 -8.76 -3.91
CA SER A 163 4.37 -9.96 -4.60
C SER A 163 5.52 -9.73 -5.58
N LEU A 164 5.73 -8.49 -6.06
CA LEU A 164 6.88 -8.14 -6.89
C LEU A 164 8.21 -8.22 -6.14
N ALA A 165 8.18 -8.24 -4.80
CA ALA A 165 9.38 -8.33 -3.99
C ALA A 165 10.16 -9.65 -4.20
N VAL A 166 9.51 -10.68 -4.73
CA VAL A 166 10.17 -11.93 -5.15
C VAL A 166 11.34 -11.68 -6.11
N LEU A 167 11.24 -10.64 -6.94
CA LEU A 167 12.21 -10.29 -7.96
C LEU A 167 13.51 -9.70 -7.38
N ILE A 168 13.48 -9.24 -6.13
CA ILE A 168 14.68 -8.83 -5.37
C ILE A 168 15.05 -9.85 -4.28
N GLY A 169 14.58 -11.09 -4.42
CA GLY A 169 14.95 -12.21 -3.54
C GLY A 169 14.18 -12.29 -2.22
N VAL A 170 13.01 -11.65 -2.11
CA VAL A 170 12.11 -11.91 -0.97
C VAL A 170 11.46 -13.27 -1.14
N VAL A 171 11.50 -14.09 -0.09
CA VAL A 171 10.80 -15.38 -0.03
C VAL A 171 9.39 -15.15 0.53
N ASP A 172 8.50 -14.64 -0.33
CA ASP A 172 7.11 -14.38 -0.01
C ASP A 172 6.20 -15.58 -0.40
N VAL A 173 4.88 -15.44 -0.28
CA VAL A 173 3.94 -16.53 -0.61
C VAL A 173 4.07 -16.99 -2.07
N ILE A 174 4.33 -16.06 -3.01
CA ILE A 174 4.51 -16.39 -4.42
C ILE A 174 5.80 -17.19 -4.59
N LYS A 175 6.91 -16.75 -3.98
CA LYS A 175 8.18 -17.47 -4.07
C LYS A 175 8.11 -18.88 -3.49
N VAL A 176 7.46 -19.03 -2.35
CA VAL A 176 7.25 -20.36 -1.74
C VAL A 176 6.40 -21.23 -2.66
N GLY A 177 5.33 -20.69 -3.24
CA GLY A 177 4.52 -21.41 -4.23
C GLY A 177 5.35 -21.88 -5.43
N GLN A 178 6.16 -21.00 -6.01
CA GLN A 178 7.08 -21.36 -7.10
C GLN A 178 8.04 -22.48 -6.72
N GLN A 179 8.63 -22.43 -5.51
CA GLN A 179 9.52 -23.49 -5.03
C GLN A 179 8.82 -24.84 -4.87
N ILE A 180 7.55 -24.86 -4.45
CA ILE A 180 6.75 -26.09 -4.37
C ILE A 180 6.46 -26.61 -5.77
N ILE A 181 6.07 -25.72 -6.70
CA ILE A 181 5.80 -26.08 -8.09
C ILE A 181 7.04 -26.66 -8.76
N GLU A 182 8.21 -26.06 -8.58
CA GLU A 182 9.49 -26.55 -9.13
C GLU A 182 9.83 -27.98 -8.67
N ARG A 183 9.36 -28.37 -7.47
CA ARG A 183 9.62 -29.69 -6.88
C ARG A 183 8.55 -30.74 -7.20
N THR A 184 7.31 -30.31 -7.42
CA THR A 184 6.13 -31.19 -7.50
C THR A 184 5.50 -31.20 -8.89
N TYR A 185 5.81 -30.20 -9.72
CA TYR A 185 5.20 -29.91 -11.01
C TYR A 185 3.69 -29.61 -10.96
N GLU A 186 3.11 -29.43 -9.78
CA GLU A 186 1.68 -29.20 -9.55
C GLU A 186 1.30 -27.70 -9.61
N SER A 187 1.51 -27.09 -10.79
CA SER A 187 1.31 -25.64 -10.99
C SER A 187 -0.13 -25.17 -10.73
N VAL A 188 -1.12 -25.87 -11.29
CA VAL A 188 -2.53 -25.44 -11.25
C VAL A 188 -3.04 -25.40 -9.82
N LEU A 189 -2.72 -26.44 -9.04
CA LEU A 189 -3.16 -26.58 -7.67
C LEU A 189 -2.53 -25.53 -6.75
N ILE A 190 -1.21 -25.28 -6.87
CA ILE A 190 -0.53 -24.29 -6.05
C ILE A 190 -0.94 -22.87 -6.43
N TYR A 191 -1.01 -22.52 -7.72
CA TYR A 191 -1.51 -21.20 -8.12
C TYR A 191 -3.00 -21.00 -7.75
N GLY A 192 -3.81 -22.06 -7.74
CA GLY A 192 -5.17 -22.02 -7.20
C GLY A 192 -5.21 -21.67 -5.71
N ALA A 193 -4.30 -22.24 -4.91
CA ALA A 193 -4.16 -21.88 -3.49
C ALA A 193 -3.72 -20.43 -3.30
N LEU A 194 -2.77 -19.94 -4.11
CA LEU A 194 -2.32 -18.54 -4.10
C LEU A 194 -3.44 -17.57 -4.52
N PHE A 195 -4.24 -17.94 -5.51
CA PHE A 195 -5.44 -17.20 -5.91
C PHE A 195 -6.40 -17.03 -4.73
N LEU A 196 -6.74 -18.13 -4.04
CA LEU A 196 -7.61 -18.09 -2.87
C LEU A 196 -7.01 -17.23 -1.75
N PHE A 197 -5.72 -17.35 -1.49
CA PHE A 197 -5.01 -16.52 -0.52
C PHE A 197 -5.20 -15.02 -0.78
N PHE A 198 -4.87 -14.54 -1.99
CA PHE A 198 -5.03 -13.12 -2.32
C PHE A 198 -6.50 -12.70 -2.36
N PHE A 199 -7.41 -13.58 -2.81
CA PHE A 199 -8.84 -13.32 -2.81
C PHE A 199 -9.37 -13.12 -1.37
N PHE A 200 -9.10 -14.04 -0.45
CA PHE A 200 -9.59 -13.96 0.93
C PHE A 200 -8.98 -12.80 1.73
N ILE A 201 -7.80 -12.30 1.35
CA ILE A 201 -7.22 -11.11 1.97
C ILE A 201 -7.80 -9.82 1.37
N CYS A 202 -7.85 -9.72 0.05
CA CYS A 202 -8.18 -8.46 -0.61
C CYS A 202 -9.69 -8.24 -0.76
N TYR A 203 -10.47 -9.30 -1.01
CA TYR A 203 -11.92 -9.17 -1.25
C TYR A 203 -12.67 -8.60 -0.05
N PRO A 204 -12.45 -9.03 1.21
CA PRO A 204 -13.12 -8.44 2.35
C PRO A 204 -12.82 -6.94 2.52
N LEU A 205 -11.58 -6.53 2.28
CA LEU A 205 -11.18 -5.12 2.30
C LEU A 205 -11.91 -4.32 1.21
N SER A 206 -11.91 -4.81 -0.04
CA SER A 206 -12.65 -4.17 -1.14
C SER A 206 -14.17 -4.14 -0.89
N ALA A 207 -14.74 -5.18 -0.29
CA ALA A 207 -16.15 -5.22 0.08
C ALA A 207 -16.47 -4.19 1.16
N ALA A 208 -15.64 -4.10 2.21
CA ALA A 208 -15.79 -3.10 3.27
C ALA A 208 -15.71 -1.67 2.71
N SER A 209 -14.77 -1.40 1.78
CA SER A 209 -14.67 -0.10 1.10
C SER A 209 -15.98 0.28 0.39
N ARG A 210 -16.58 -0.64 -0.38
CA ARG A 210 -17.86 -0.40 -1.06
C ARG A 210 -19.04 -0.12 -0.12
N VAL A 211 -19.08 -0.81 1.03
CA VAL A 211 -20.11 -0.58 2.04
C VAL A 211 -19.95 0.81 2.67
N LEU A 212 -18.72 1.21 3.00
CA LEU A 212 -18.42 2.54 3.55
C LEU A 212 -18.72 3.65 2.54
N GLU A 213 -18.37 3.46 1.27
CA GLU A 213 -18.68 4.39 0.19
C GLU A 213 -20.20 4.63 0.10
N ARG A 214 -21.01 3.56 0.01
CA ARG A 214 -22.47 3.69 -0.04
C ARG A 214 -23.04 4.41 1.19
N ARG A 215 -22.54 4.09 2.38
CA ARG A 215 -23.02 4.68 3.64
C ARG A 215 -22.70 6.18 3.74
N TRP A 216 -21.56 6.62 3.23
CA TRP A 216 -21.08 7.99 3.37
C TRP A 216 -21.34 8.89 2.15
N THR A 217 -21.63 8.34 0.99
CA THR A 217 -22.11 9.10 -0.17
C THR A 217 -23.61 9.43 -0.05
N GLN A 218 -24.37 8.63 0.70
CA GLN A 218 -25.80 8.85 0.97
C GLN A 218 -26.08 9.71 2.23
N ALA A 219 -25.03 10.16 2.93
CA ALA A 219 -25.12 10.96 4.16
C ALA A 219 -24.49 12.34 3.95
#